data_AF-A0AAU1UUG3-F1
#
_entry.id   AF-A0AAU1UUG3-F1
#
_cell.length_a   1.000
_cell.length_b   1.000
_cell.length_c   1.000
_cell.angle_alpha   90.00
_cell.angle_beta   90.00
_cell.angle_gamma   90.00
#
_symmetry.space_group_name_H-M   'P 1'
#
loop_
_entity.id
_entity.type
_entity.pdbx_description
1 polymer ?
#
loop_
_entity_poly.entity_id
_entity_poly.type
_entity_poly.pdbx_seq_one_letter_code
_entity_poly.pdbx_strand_id
1 'polypeptide(L)' 'MTKQTEVQIVVRARHTGARVRVEDDRFHCEGCGGGYADADPLTAAREHARDCLILPLS' A
#
# COMPACT_ATOMS: atom_id res chain seq x y z
N MET A 1 -7.83 -6.54 25.08
CA MET A 1 -7.42 -7.39 23.94
C MET A 1 -6.98 -6.45 22.82
N THR A 2 -5.69 -6.21 22.70
CA THR A 2 -5.11 -5.38 21.63
C THR A 2 -5.38 -6.09 20.31
N LYS A 3 -6.23 -5.52 19.45
CA LYS A 3 -6.35 -5.95 18.05
C LYS A 3 -4.95 -5.86 17.44
N GLN A 4 -4.26 -6.98 17.33
CA GLN A 4 -3.11 -7.09 16.45
C GLN A 4 -3.68 -6.95 15.06
N THR A 5 -3.60 -5.75 14.49
CA THR A 5 -3.78 -5.56 13.06
C THR A 5 -2.64 -6.34 12.42
N GLU A 6 -2.96 -7.53 11.91
CA GLU A 6 -2.04 -8.41 11.22
C GLU A 6 -1.45 -7.59 10.06
N VAL A 7 -0.17 -7.25 10.15
CA VAL A 7 0.49 -6.44 9.12
C VAL A 7 0.69 -7.33 7.90
N GLN A 8 -0.26 -7.25 6.97
CA GLN A 8 -0.31 -8.04 5.75
C GLN A 8 0.50 -7.32 4.65
N ILE A 9 1.66 -7.88 4.31
CA ILE A 9 2.48 -7.58 3.11
C ILE A 9 2.79 -6.09 2.84
N VAL A 10 4.06 -5.72 3.05
CA VAL A 10 4.58 -4.39 2.66
C VAL A 10 5.30 -4.49 1.32
N VAL A 11 4.79 -3.76 0.32
CA VAL A 11 5.46 -3.53 -0.97
C VAL A 11 6.05 -2.12 -0.98
N ARG A 12 7.10 -1.88 -1.78
CA ARG A 12 7.70 -0.53 -1.92
C ARG A 12 7.52 -0.02 -3.33
N ALA A 13 7.12 1.24 -3.45
CA ALA A 13 7.03 1.95 -4.72
C ALA A 13 8.41 2.02 -5.38
N ARG A 14 8.48 1.60 -6.64
CA ARG A 14 9.74 1.48 -7.39
C ARG A 14 10.48 2.81 -7.51
N HIS A 15 9.73 3.89 -7.71
CA HIS A 15 10.29 5.20 -8.04
C HIS A 15 10.54 6.07 -6.80
N THR A 16 9.71 5.94 -5.77
CA THR A 16 9.74 6.83 -4.60
C THR A 16 10.16 6.14 -3.31
N GLY A 17 10.20 4.81 -3.31
CA GLY A 17 10.44 4.02 -2.10
C GLY A 17 9.27 4.02 -1.11
N ALA A 18 8.16 4.70 -1.42
CA ALA A 18 6.97 4.76 -0.58
C ALA A 18 6.45 3.36 -0.25
N ARG A 19 6.19 3.10 1.01
CA ARG A 19 5.60 1.87 1.52
C ARG A 19 4.13 1.82 1.16
N VAL A 20 3.78 0.71 0.53
CA VAL A 20 2.41 0.32 0.23
C VAL A 20 2.09 -0.87 1.12
N ARG A 21 1.12 -0.70 2.01
CA ARG A 21 0.65 -1.72 2.95
C ARG A 21 -0.66 -2.29 2.45
N VAL A 22 -0.90 -3.57 2.67
CA VAL A 22 -2.21 -4.18 2.45
C VAL A 22 -2.85 -4.40 3.81
N GLU A 23 -4.10 -3.99 3.95
CA GLU A 23 -4.88 -4.12 5.18
C GLU A 23 -6.28 -4.61 4.79
N ASP A 24 -6.60 -5.85 5.19
CA ASP A 24 -7.86 -6.53 4.86
C ASP A 24 -8.11 -6.54 3.34
N ASP A 25 -9.12 -5.79 2.87
CA ASP A 25 -9.54 -5.63 1.48
C ASP A 25 -8.95 -4.39 0.77
N ARG A 26 -8.00 -3.67 1.41
CA ARG A 26 -7.49 -2.40 0.91
C ARG A 26 -5.98 -2.36 0.88
N PHE A 27 -5.45 -1.42 0.11
CA PHE A 27 -4.05 -1.03 0.23
C PHE A 27 -3.95 0.43 0.66
N HIS A 28 -2.86 0.76 1.33
CA HIS A 28 -2.51 2.10 1.79
C HIS A 28 -1.10 2.46 1.32
N CYS A 29 -0.96 3.53 0.53
CA CYS A 29 0.34 4.07 0.13
C CYS A 29 0.69 5.31 0.95
N GLU A 30 1.86 5.34 1.60
CA GLU A 30 2.30 6.51 2.39
C GLU A 30 2.62 7.76 1.55
N GLY A 31 2.79 7.61 0.23
CA GLY A 31 3.03 8.71 -0.70
C GLY A 31 1.74 9.43 -1.06
N CYS A 32 0.83 8.74 -1.74
CA CYS A 32 -0.39 9.35 -2.27
C CYS A 32 -1.64 9.13 -1.39
N GLY A 33 -1.52 8.38 -0.28
CA GLY A 33 -2.66 8.00 0.57
C GLY A 33 -3.63 7.01 -0.08
N GLY A 34 -3.26 6.41 -1.22
CA GLY A 34 -4.15 5.62 -2.06
C GLY A 34 -4.89 4.50 -1.31
N GLY A 35 -6.13 4.20 -1.73
CA GLY A 35 -6.91 3.10 -1.18
C GLY A 35 -8.32 2.94 -1.77
N TYR A 36 -8.48 1.97 -2.66
CA TYR A 36 -9.59 1.01 -2.66
C TYR A 36 -9.25 -0.13 -3.62
N ALA A 37 -9.62 -1.37 -3.28
CA ALA A 37 -9.51 -2.50 -4.20
C ALA A 37 -10.90 -3.11 -4.38
N ASP A 38 -11.46 -3.00 -5.59
CA ASP A 38 -12.63 -3.78 -6.02
C ASP A 38 -12.27 -5.27 -6.27
N ALA A 39 -10.97 -5.59 -6.29
CA ALA A 39 -10.37 -6.89 -6.56
C ALA A 39 -9.15 -7.17 -5.65
N ASP A 40 -8.39 -8.25 -5.89
CA ASP A 40 -7.23 -8.68 -5.09
C ASP A 40 -6.30 -7.52 -4.64
N PRO A 41 -6.28 -7.16 -3.35
CA PRO A 41 -5.63 -5.93 -2.86
C PRO A 41 -4.10 -6.01 -2.96
N LEU A 42 -3.53 -7.21 -2.97
CA LEU A 42 -2.10 -7.42 -3.20
C LEU A 42 -1.70 -7.05 -4.63
N THR A 43 -2.49 -7.45 -5.62
CA THR A 43 -2.27 -7.11 -7.02
C THR A 43 -2.36 -5.61 -7.23
N ALA A 44 -3.43 -4.98 -6.71
CA ALA A 44 -3.59 -3.52 -6.75
C ALA A 44 -2.43 -2.78 -6.09
N ALA A 45 -1.97 -3.24 -4.91
CA ALA A 45 -0.81 -2.67 -4.22
C ALA A 45 0.48 -2.78 -5.05
N ARG A 46 0.70 -3.91 -5.74
CA ARG A 46 1.88 -4.11 -6.60
C ARG A 46 1.85 -3.24 -7.84
N GLU A 47 0.71 -3.11 -8.51
CA GLU A 47 0.55 -2.21 -9.65
C GLU A 47 0.75 -0.76 -9.22
N HIS A 48 0.10 -0.36 -8.13
CA HIS A 48 0.32 0.96 -7.55
C HIS A 48 1.79 1.21 -7.22
N ALA A 49 2.50 0.25 -6.62
CA ALA A 49 3.92 0.37 -6.32
C ALA A 49 4.79 0.51 -7.60
N ARG A 50 4.36 0.01 -8.76
CA ARG A 50 5.12 0.18 -10.01
C ARG A 50 5.00 1.59 -10.56
N ASP A 51 3.83 2.23 -10.41
CA ASP A 51 3.51 3.51 -11.06
C ASP A 51 3.48 4.70 -10.10
N CYS A 52 3.53 4.50 -8.78
CA CYS A 52 3.50 5.59 -7.81
C CYS A 52 4.76 6.48 -7.92
N LEU A 53 4.54 7.74 -8.28
CA LEU A 53 5.54 8.81 -8.36
C LEU A 53 5.44 9.83 -7.22
N ILE A 54 4.53 9.61 -6.27
CA ILE A 54 4.35 10.50 -5.12
C ILE A 54 5.30 10.08 -4.00
N LEU A 55 6.10 11.04 -3.54
CA LEU A 55 7.05 10.83 -2.44
C LEU A 55 6.30 10.66 -1.11
N PRO A 56 6.81 9.81 -0.21
CA PRO A 56 6.27 9.71 1.15
C PRO A 56 6.28 11.08 1.84
N LEU A 57 5.18 11.45 2.48
CA LEU A 57 5.13 12.61 3.37
C LEU A 57 6.00 12.25 4.60
N SER A 58 7.12 12.96 4.77
CA SER A 58 8.10 12.75 5.85
C SER A 58 7.49 12.92 7.25
#